data_AF-A0A3D3JFX3-F1
#
_entry.id   AF-A0A3D3JFX3-F1
#
_cell.length_a   1.000
_cell.length_b   1.000
_cell.length_c   1.000
_cell.angle_alpha   90.00
_cell.angle_beta   90.00
_cell.angle_gamma   90.00
#
_symmetry.space_group_name_H-M   'P 1'
#
loop_
_entity.id
_entity.type
_entity.pdbx_description
1 polymer ?
#
loop_
_entity_poly.entity_id
_entity_poly.type
_entity_poly.pdbx_seq_one_letter_code
_entity_poly.pdbx_strand_id
1 'polypeptide(L)'
;KDAMFRLHRDVRFSKDKSPYKTHVSAHISRGGRKDMAEPGLYIEIGADKGGLAGGVYMPDKEQLSTIRSWIAEHPKEFRSAVTSKAFVQAFGEIRGDRNKIVPAEFRDAAQQEPLISLKQFYYWKDLTPAFLASKDLAKKIVDLHNAAKPVRDVLRAALHAS
;
A
#
# COMPACT_ATOMS: atom_id res chain seq x y z
N LYS A 1 -7.83 15.84 7.69
CA LYS A 1 -8.92 16.61 7.02
C LYS A 1 -8.75 16.71 5.49
N ASP A 2 -7.57 16.43 4.91
CA ASP A 2 -7.37 16.42 3.44
C ASP A 2 -7.00 15.01 2.95
N ALA A 3 -7.99 14.29 2.39
CA ALA A 3 -7.84 12.91 1.92
C ALA A 3 -8.04 12.76 0.40
N MET A 4 -8.76 13.70 -0.23
CA MET A 4 -9.18 13.58 -1.64
C MET A 4 -8.08 14.07 -2.59
N PHE A 5 -7.78 13.31 -3.63
CA PHE A 5 -6.89 13.79 -4.69
C PHE A 5 -7.64 14.69 -5.69
N ARG A 6 -6.90 15.60 -6.33
CA ARG A 6 -7.43 16.42 -7.42
C ARG A 6 -7.81 15.55 -8.63
N LEU A 7 -8.86 15.95 -9.34
CA LEU A 7 -9.34 15.28 -10.56
C LEU A 7 -8.44 15.56 -11.77
N HIS A 8 -7.82 16.75 -11.82
CA HIS A 8 -6.96 17.17 -12.94
C HIS A 8 -5.72 16.29 -13.09
N ARG A 9 -5.38 16.00 -14.34
CA ARG A 9 -4.18 15.22 -14.71
C ARG A 9 -3.05 16.15 -15.16
N ASP A 10 -1.82 15.73 -14.89
CA ASP A 10 -0.68 16.28 -15.63
C ASP A 10 -0.54 15.51 -16.94
N VAL A 11 -0.84 16.18 -18.05
CA VAL A 11 -0.90 15.56 -19.38
C VAL A 11 0.32 15.89 -20.25
N ARG A 12 1.31 16.62 -19.73
CA ARG A 12 2.48 17.10 -20.51
C ARG A 12 3.17 15.95 -21.25
N PHE A 13 3.38 14.83 -20.57
CA PHE A 13 4.07 13.66 -21.10
C PHE A 13 3.16 12.45 -21.38
N SER A 14 1.85 12.59 -21.19
CA SER A 14 0.89 11.50 -21.45
C SER A 14 0.51 11.43 -22.93
N LYS A 15 0.34 10.22 -23.47
CA LYS A 15 -0.25 10.01 -24.81
C LYS A 15 -1.73 10.43 -24.81
N ASP A 16 -2.43 10.11 -23.74
CA ASP A 16 -3.81 10.53 -23.50
C ASP A 16 -3.82 11.95 -22.90
N LYS A 17 -4.48 12.88 -23.59
CA LYS A 17 -4.55 14.32 -23.25
C LYS A 17 -5.84 14.72 -22.53
N SER A 18 -6.69 13.78 -22.12
CA SER A 18 -7.89 14.12 -21.36
C SER A 18 -7.53 14.87 -20.07
N PRO A 19 -8.12 16.07 -19.83
CA PRO A 19 -7.70 16.96 -18.74
C PRO A 19 -8.03 16.41 -17.35
N TYR A 20 -8.95 15.45 -17.27
CA TYR A 20 -9.49 14.90 -16.03
C TYR A 20 -9.31 13.38 -15.96
N LYS A 21 -9.22 12.88 -14.72
CA LYS A 21 -9.37 11.45 -14.42
C LYS A 21 -10.84 11.04 -14.59
N THR A 22 -11.05 9.79 -14.98
CA THR A 22 -12.38 9.15 -15.02
C THR A 22 -12.76 8.47 -13.70
N HIS A 23 -11.96 8.70 -12.66
CA HIS A 23 -12.18 8.19 -11.31
C HIS A 23 -11.88 9.27 -10.28
N VAL A 24 -12.53 9.14 -9.13
CA VAL A 24 -12.22 9.89 -7.93
C VAL A 24 -11.37 9.00 -7.02
N SER A 25 -10.36 9.56 -6.37
CA SER A 25 -9.55 8.81 -5.41
C SER A 25 -9.28 9.58 -4.13
N ALA A 26 -9.06 8.81 -3.06
CA ALA A 26 -8.76 9.33 -1.74
C ALA A 26 -7.71 8.46 -1.04
N HIS A 27 -6.87 9.08 -0.22
CA HIS A 27 -6.00 8.41 0.74
C HIS A 27 -6.32 8.89 2.15
N ILE A 28 -6.80 7.97 2.96
CA ILE A 28 -7.26 8.21 4.33
C ILE A 28 -6.18 7.66 5.27
N SER A 29 -5.39 8.59 5.83
CA SER A 29 -4.27 8.32 6.73
C SER A 29 -4.18 9.42 7.79
N ARG A 30 -3.33 9.23 8.81
CA ARG A 30 -3.06 10.26 9.83
C ARG A 30 -2.34 11.48 9.23
N GLY A 31 -1.36 11.26 8.35
CA GLY A 31 -0.63 12.30 7.63
C GLY A 31 -1.41 12.96 6.49
N GLY A 32 -2.61 12.47 6.18
CA GLY A 32 -3.42 12.91 5.04
C GLY A 32 -2.82 12.48 3.69
N ARG A 33 -3.45 12.93 2.59
CA ARG A 33 -3.16 12.43 1.23
C ARG A 33 -1.74 12.64 0.71
N LYS A 34 -0.95 13.52 1.35
CA LYS A 34 0.43 13.81 0.94
C LYS A 34 1.43 12.81 1.53
N ASP A 35 1.07 12.19 2.64
CA ASP A 35 1.91 11.20 3.31
C ASP A 35 1.57 9.82 2.74
N MET A 36 2.18 9.49 1.61
CA MET A 36 1.98 8.19 0.94
C MET A 36 2.78 7.04 1.59
N ALA A 37 3.55 7.33 2.64
CA ALA A 37 4.27 6.34 3.42
C ALA A 37 3.42 5.83 4.60
N GLU A 38 2.59 6.69 5.21
CA GLU A 38 1.67 6.26 6.27
C GLU A 38 0.69 5.17 5.77
N PRO A 39 0.67 3.97 6.39
CA PRO A 39 -0.20 2.85 6.00
C PRO A 39 -1.68 3.16 6.22
N GLY A 40 -2.27 3.88 5.26
CA GLY A 40 -3.67 4.29 5.24
C GLY A 40 -4.55 3.42 4.32
N LEU A 41 -5.78 3.87 4.12
CA LEU A 41 -6.69 3.34 3.10
C LEU A 41 -6.60 4.22 1.86
N TYR A 42 -6.15 3.67 0.75
CA TYR A 42 -6.34 4.26 -0.57
C TYR A 42 -7.56 3.63 -1.23
N ILE A 43 -8.41 4.45 -1.85
CA ILE A 43 -9.52 3.99 -2.68
C ILE A 43 -9.61 4.84 -3.93
N GLU A 44 -9.88 4.20 -5.06
CA GLU A 44 -10.31 4.84 -6.30
C GLU A 44 -11.60 4.23 -6.81
N ILE A 45 -12.50 5.09 -7.30
CA ILE A 45 -13.82 4.73 -7.80
C ILE A 45 -14.02 5.44 -9.14
N GLY A 46 -14.16 4.66 -10.21
CA GLY A 46 -14.58 5.11 -11.53
C GLY A 46 -15.77 4.29 -12.03
N ALA A 47 -16.28 4.66 -13.20
CA ALA A 47 -17.43 3.98 -13.82
C ALA A 47 -17.10 2.51 -14.18
N ASP A 48 -15.92 2.28 -14.75
CA ASP A 48 -15.55 0.97 -15.30
C ASP A 48 -14.68 0.14 -14.36
N LYS A 49 -14.01 0.80 -13.42
CA LYS A 49 -13.07 0.15 -12.49
C LYS A 49 -12.91 0.97 -11.22
N GLY A 50 -12.52 0.27 -10.16
CA GLY A 50 -12.01 0.87 -8.95
C GLY A 50 -10.84 0.07 -8.39
N GLY A 51 -10.32 0.56 -7.29
CA GLY A 51 -9.17 -0.03 -6.62
C GLY A 51 -9.18 0.30 -5.15
N LEU A 52 -8.70 -0.64 -4.34
CA LEU A 52 -8.41 -0.43 -2.94
C LEU A 52 -6.96 -0.81 -2.68
N ALA A 53 -6.24 0.05 -1.98
CA ALA A 53 -4.84 -0.17 -1.66
C ALA A 53 -4.51 0.27 -0.24
N GLY A 54 -3.33 -0.12 0.20
CA GLY A 54 -2.74 0.34 1.46
C GLY A 54 -1.28 -0.11 1.56
N GLY A 55 -0.68 0.18 2.72
CA GLY A 55 0.75 -0.02 2.94
C GLY A 55 1.55 1.26 2.68
N VAL A 56 2.85 1.09 2.43
CA VAL A 56 3.84 2.15 2.26
C VAL A 56 4.18 2.26 0.77
N TYR A 57 3.68 3.28 0.08
CA TYR A 57 3.81 3.36 -1.39
C TYR A 57 5.03 4.17 -1.86
N MET A 58 5.34 5.28 -1.22
CA MET A 58 6.49 6.13 -1.55
C MET A 58 7.27 6.52 -0.29
N PRO A 59 7.93 5.56 0.38
CA PRO A 59 8.80 5.91 1.50
C PRO A 59 9.99 6.72 1.01
N ASP A 60 10.43 7.68 1.81
CA ASP A 60 11.75 8.29 1.61
C ASP A 60 12.88 7.32 2.01
N LYS A 61 14.13 7.77 1.87
CA LYS A 61 15.32 6.95 2.13
C LYS A 61 15.39 6.50 3.60
N GLU A 62 15.03 7.38 4.53
CA GLU A 62 15.11 7.11 5.97
C GLU A 62 14.02 6.12 6.37
N GLN A 63 12.77 6.40 5.98
CA GLN A 63 11.62 5.51 6.19
C GLN A 63 11.87 4.12 5.62
N LEU A 64 12.40 4.02 4.40
CA LEU A 64 12.73 2.73 3.79
C LEU A 64 13.82 1.99 4.58
N SER A 65 14.80 2.70 5.12
CA SER A 65 15.84 2.12 5.97
C SER A 65 15.24 1.59 7.28
N THR A 66 14.42 2.39 7.96
CA THR A 66 13.76 1.99 9.21
C THR A 66 12.87 0.76 9.02
N ILE A 67 12.09 0.73 7.94
CA ILE A 67 11.27 -0.44 7.61
C ILE A 67 12.12 -1.70 7.44
N ARG A 68 13.24 -1.59 6.72
CA ARG A 68 14.14 -2.74 6.48
C ARG A 68 14.82 -3.22 7.75
N SER A 69 15.28 -2.30 8.60
CA SER A 69 15.85 -2.64 9.92
C SER A 69 14.84 -3.37 10.78
N TRP A 70 13.62 -2.85 10.87
CA TRP A 70 12.56 -3.50 11.64
C TRP A 70 12.23 -4.91 11.10
N ILE A 71 12.14 -5.08 9.78
CA ILE A 71 11.91 -6.42 9.19
C ILE A 71 13.09 -7.36 9.46
N ALA A 72 14.33 -6.86 9.45
CA ALA A 72 15.52 -7.65 9.76
C ALA A 72 15.52 -8.14 11.22
N GLU A 73 15.02 -7.32 12.15
CA GLU A 73 14.89 -7.66 13.58
C GLU A 73 13.65 -8.53 13.87
N HIS A 74 12.58 -8.35 13.09
CA HIS A 74 11.27 -9.00 13.28
C HIS A 74 10.81 -9.84 12.06
N PRO A 75 11.65 -10.70 11.46
CA PRO A 75 11.33 -11.33 10.16
C PRO A 75 10.12 -12.26 10.23
N LYS A 76 9.96 -12.98 11.34
CA LYS A 76 8.82 -13.89 11.56
C LYS A 76 7.50 -13.14 11.72
N GLU A 77 7.52 -12.01 12.42
CA GLU A 77 6.35 -11.18 12.64
C GLU A 77 5.88 -10.54 11.33
N PHE A 78 6.82 -9.95 10.58
CA PHE A 78 6.53 -9.43 9.25
C PHE A 78 5.97 -10.50 8.32
N ARG A 79 6.64 -11.66 8.24
CA ARG A 79 6.20 -12.78 7.40
C ARG A 79 4.79 -13.23 7.75
N SER A 80 4.52 -13.45 9.04
CA SER A 80 3.20 -13.87 9.53
C SER A 80 2.09 -12.89 9.12
N ALA A 81 2.36 -11.58 9.20
CA ALA A 81 1.42 -10.55 8.79
C ALA A 81 1.09 -10.62 7.29
N VAL A 82 2.13 -10.68 6.43
CA VAL A 82 1.96 -10.68 4.96
C VAL A 82 1.51 -12.04 4.40
N THR A 83 1.57 -13.11 5.19
CA THR A 83 1.01 -14.42 4.83
C THR A 83 -0.27 -14.77 5.58
N SER A 84 -0.85 -13.82 6.34
CA SER A 84 -2.09 -14.08 7.05
C SER A 84 -3.21 -14.45 6.08
N LYS A 85 -4.02 -15.46 6.43
CA LYS A 85 -5.05 -16.01 5.55
C LYS A 85 -5.99 -14.93 4.99
N ALA A 86 -6.44 -14.01 5.85
CA ALA A 86 -7.32 -12.91 5.46
C ALA A 86 -6.65 -11.99 4.43
N PHE A 87 -5.39 -11.63 4.64
CA PHE A 87 -4.64 -10.78 3.72
C PHE A 87 -4.42 -11.43 2.37
N VAL A 88 -3.94 -12.68 2.35
CA VAL A 88 -3.67 -13.42 1.10
C VAL A 88 -4.94 -13.63 0.30
N GLN A 89 -6.06 -13.98 0.94
CA GLN A 89 -7.35 -14.12 0.26
C GLN A 89 -7.86 -12.80 -0.34
N ALA A 90 -7.64 -11.68 0.36
CA ALA A 90 -8.10 -10.38 -0.11
C ALA A 90 -7.19 -9.80 -1.21
N PHE A 91 -5.87 -9.82 -1.02
CA PHE A 91 -4.89 -9.05 -1.81
C PHE A 91 -3.84 -9.90 -2.52
N GLY A 92 -3.73 -11.19 -2.20
CA GLY A 92 -2.71 -12.08 -2.74
C GLY A 92 -1.37 -11.93 -2.01
N GLU A 93 -0.67 -10.84 -2.27
CA GLU A 93 0.68 -10.61 -1.75
C GLU A 93 0.97 -9.12 -1.53
N ILE A 94 2.04 -8.85 -0.78
CA ILE A 94 2.64 -7.53 -0.74
C ILE A 94 3.46 -7.29 -2.01
N ARG A 95 3.40 -6.07 -2.54
CA ARG A 95 3.97 -5.66 -3.82
C ARG A 95 4.97 -4.54 -3.63
N GLY A 96 5.87 -4.43 -4.60
CA GLY A 96 6.84 -3.36 -4.71
C GLY A 96 7.96 -3.69 -5.69
N ASP A 97 8.63 -2.66 -6.20
CA ASP A 97 9.82 -2.85 -6.99
C ASP A 97 10.98 -3.30 -6.11
N ARG A 98 11.82 -4.19 -6.64
CA ARG A 98 12.98 -4.69 -5.90
C ARG A 98 14.23 -3.88 -6.23
N ASN A 99 15.06 -3.68 -5.21
CA ASN A 99 16.44 -3.28 -5.40
C ASN A 99 17.21 -4.42 -6.09
N LYS A 100 17.87 -4.11 -7.21
CA LYS A 100 18.79 -5.06 -7.87
C LYS A 100 19.95 -5.43 -6.95
N ILE A 101 20.41 -4.46 -6.16
CA ILE A 101 21.46 -4.62 -5.16
C ILE A 101 20.89 -4.19 -3.81
N VAL A 102 20.78 -5.16 -2.89
CA VAL A 102 20.38 -4.88 -1.51
C VAL A 102 21.58 -4.24 -0.78
N PRO A 103 21.36 -3.17 0.02
CA PRO A 103 22.42 -2.58 0.85
C PRO A 103 23.13 -3.65 1.69
N ALA A 104 24.43 -3.46 1.92
CA ALA A 104 25.30 -4.49 2.49
C ALA A 104 24.82 -4.97 3.86
N GLU A 105 24.36 -4.02 4.68
CA GLU A 105 23.80 -4.21 6.01
C GLU A 105 22.54 -5.09 6.04
N PHE A 106 21.83 -5.23 4.91
CA PHE A 106 20.59 -6.01 4.82
C PHE A 106 20.74 -7.32 4.03
N ARG A 107 21.95 -7.69 3.57
CA ARG A 107 22.14 -8.87 2.70
C ARG A 107 21.78 -10.17 3.41
N ASP A 108 22.23 -10.36 4.65
CA ASP A 108 21.96 -11.59 5.42
C ASP A 108 20.48 -11.67 5.80
N ALA A 109 19.91 -10.55 6.24
CA ALA A 109 18.48 -10.46 6.54
C ALA A 109 17.62 -10.75 5.29
N ALA A 110 18.03 -10.27 4.11
CA ALA A 110 17.32 -10.53 2.86
C ALA A 110 17.38 -11.99 2.40
N GLN A 111 18.31 -12.80 2.88
CA GLN A 111 18.28 -14.26 2.66
C GLN A 111 17.16 -14.92 3.46
N GLN A 112 16.85 -14.39 4.66
CA GLN A 112 15.79 -14.89 5.53
C GLN A 112 14.42 -14.34 5.12
N GLU A 113 14.35 -13.03 4.87
CA GLU A 113 13.15 -12.33 4.42
C GLU A 113 13.44 -11.54 3.11
N PRO A 114 13.26 -12.17 1.94
CA PRO A 114 13.52 -11.55 0.64
C PRO A 114 12.73 -10.26 0.38
N LEU A 115 11.62 -10.02 1.08
CA LEU A 115 10.81 -8.81 0.94
C LEU A 115 11.52 -7.55 1.44
N ILE A 116 12.59 -7.66 2.23
CA ILE A 116 13.48 -6.53 2.58
C ILE A 116 14.02 -5.81 1.32
N SER A 117 14.16 -6.55 0.21
CA SER A 117 14.63 -5.98 -1.06
C SER A 117 13.64 -5.01 -1.73
N LEU A 118 12.38 -4.96 -1.30
CA LEU A 118 11.39 -4.04 -1.85
C LEU A 118 11.75 -2.59 -1.55
N LYS A 119 11.41 -1.70 -2.48
CA LYS A 119 11.54 -0.23 -2.36
C LYS A 119 10.25 0.42 -1.85
N GLN A 120 9.13 -0.30 -1.94
CA GLN A 120 7.82 0.08 -1.43
C GLN A 120 7.09 -1.19 -0.98
N PHE A 121 6.20 -1.06 -0.01
CA PHE A 121 5.54 -2.18 0.66
C PHE A 121 4.02 -1.95 0.65
N TYR A 122 3.39 -2.20 -0.49
CA TYR A 122 1.97 -1.91 -0.69
C TYR A 122 1.18 -3.13 -1.14
N TYR A 123 -0.14 -3.07 -1.06
CA TYR A 123 -1.03 -4.10 -1.57
C TYR A 123 -2.18 -3.45 -2.34
N TRP A 124 -2.77 -4.19 -3.27
CA TRP A 124 -3.79 -3.69 -4.18
C TRP A 124 -4.88 -4.72 -4.43
N LYS A 125 -6.13 -4.27 -4.49
CA LYS A 125 -7.29 -5.04 -4.92
C LYS A 125 -8.06 -4.24 -5.96
N ASP A 126 -8.16 -4.81 -7.16
CA ASP A 126 -9.07 -4.29 -8.18
C ASP A 126 -10.53 -4.52 -7.74
N LEU A 127 -11.35 -3.48 -7.91
CA LEU A 127 -12.77 -3.51 -7.61
C LEU A 127 -13.56 -3.48 -8.92
N THR A 128 -14.39 -4.49 -9.12
CA THR A 128 -15.23 -4.60 -10.32
C THR A 128 -16.42 -3.62 -10.26
N PRO A 129 -17.03 -3.24 -11.40
CA PRO A 129 -18.25 -2.44 -11.40
C PRO A 129 -19.36 -3.03 -10.52
N ALA A 130 -19.54 -4.36 -10.54
CA ALA A 130 -20.52 -5.05 -9.71
C ALA A 130 -20.22 -4.92 -8.20
N PHE A 131 -18.93 -4.93 -7.82
CA PHE A 131 -18.54 -4.68 -6.43
C PHE A 131 -18.87 -3.25 -6.03
N LEU A 132 -18.56 -2.27 -6.88
CA LEU A 132 -18.80 -0.84 -6.65
C LEU A 132 -20.29 -0.49 -6.60
N ALA A 133 -21.13 -1.18 -7.37
CA ALA A 133 -22.59 -0.99 -7.37
C ALA A 133 -23.31 -1.68 -6.20
N SER A 134 -22.57 -2.37 -5.32
CA SER A 134 -23.13 -3.11 -4.18
C SER A 134 -23.80 -2.17 -3.16
N LYS A 135 -24.99 -2.54 -2.68
CA LYS A 135 -25.68 -1.82 -1.58
C LYS A 135 -24.83 -1.74 -0.30
N ASP A 136 -24.06 -2.79 -0.02
CA ASP A 136 -23.17 -2.87 1.15
C ASP A 136 -21.71 -2.44 0.86
N LEU A 137 -21.49 -1.56 -0.12
CA LEU A 137 -20.13 -1.17 -0.55
C LEU A 137 -19.26 -0.73 0.63
N ALA A 138 -19.76 0.17 1.48
CA ALA A 138 -19.01 0.70 2.61
C ALA A 138 -18.53 -0.41 3.56
N LYS A 139 -19.41 -1.38 3.87
CA LYS A 139 -19.07 -2.53 4.70
C LYS A 139 -17.98 -3.38 4.04
N LYS A 140 -18.13 -3.70 2.75
CA LYS A 140 -17.14 -4.50 2.01
C LYS A 140 -15.77 -3.83 1.95
N ILE A 141 -15.73 -2.51 1.81
CA ILE A 141 -14.49 -1.72 1.87
C ILE A 141 -13.84 -1.82 3.26
N VAL A 142 -14.63 -1.69 4.33
CA VAL A 142 -14.13 -1.84 5.71
C VAL A 142 -13.64 -3.27 5.96
N ASP A 143 -14.33 -4.29 5.47
CA ASP A 143 -13.92 -5.69 5.60
C ASP A 143 -12.57 -5.94 4.88
N LEU A 144 -12.41 -5.43 3.65
CA LEU A 144 -11.14 -5.48 2.91
C LEU A 144 -10.03 -4.71 3.65
N HIS A 145 -10.34 -3.54 4.19
CA HIS A 145 -9.40 -2.80 5.01
C HIS A 145 -9.00 -3.64 6.23
N ASN A 146 -9.93 -4.22 6.97
CA ASN A 146 -9.60 -5.03 8.15
C ASN A 146 -8.83 -6.31 7.82
N ALA A 147 -9.03 -6.91 6.64
CA ALA A 147 -8.26 -8.06 6.20
C ALA A 147 -6.75 -7.79 6.10
N ALA A 148 -6.35 -6.55 5.84
CA ALA A 148 -4.94 -6.13 5.82
C ALA A 148 -4.46 -5.49 7.14
N LYS A 149 -5.23 -5.60 8.23
CA LYS A 149 -4.84 -5.02 9.52
C LYS A 149 -3.47 -5.50 10.00
N PRO A 150 -3.13 -6.81 9.99
CA PRO A 150 -1.80 -7.27 10.43
C PRO A 150 -0.67 -6.60 9.66
N VAL A 151 -0.80 -6.49 8.33
CA VAL A 151 0.20 -5.85 7.47
C VAL A 151 0.33 -4.36 7.78
N ARG A 152 -0.78 -3.64 8.01
CA ARG A 152 -0.70 -2.23 8.41
C ARG A 152 -0.07 -2.04 9.78
N ASP A 153 -0.36 -2.91 10.73
CA ASP A 153 0.16 -2.80 12.09
C ASP A 153 1.69 -2.95 12.08
N VAL A 154 2.23 -3.98 11.40
CA VAL A 154 3.69 -4.16 11.31
C VAL A 154 4.37 -3.04 10.53
N LEU A 155 3.78 -2.55 9.44
CA LEU A 155 4.36 -1.43 8.67
C LEU A 155 4.33 -0.11 9.45
N ARG A 156 3.30 0.12 10.29
CA ARG A 156 3.28 1.27 11.20
C ARG A 156 4.29 1.12 12.33
N ALA A 157 4.38 -0.07 12.93
CA ALA A 157 5.39 -0.33 13.95
C ALA A 157 6.80 -0.08 13.38
N ALA A 158 7.06 -0.55 12.16
CA ALA A 158 8.32 -0.35 11.48
C ALA A 158 8.62 1.12 11.14
N LEU A 159 7.62 1.93 10.77
CA LEU A 159 7.82 3.35 10.45
C LEU A 159 8.04 4.23 11.68
N HIS A 160 7.45 3.85 12.81
CA HIS A 160 7.41 4.66 14.03
C HIS A 160 8.21 4.03 15.18
N ALA A 161 9.00 2.99 14.90
CA ALA A 161 9.95 2.41 15.85
C ALA A 161 10.98 3.49 16.20
N SER A 162 11.03 3.85 17.49
CA SER A 162 11.98 4.81 18.07
C SER A 162 13.13 4.06 18.72
#